data_AF-A0A142YHS5-F1
#
_entry.id   AF-A0A142YHS5-F1
#
_cell.length_a   1.000
_cell.length_b   1.000
_cell.length_c   1.000
_cell.angle_alpha   90.00
_cell.angle_beta   90.00
_cell.angle_gamma   90.00
#
_symmetry.space_group_name_H-M   'P 1'
#
loop_
_entity.id
_entity.type
_entity.pdbx_description
1 polymer ?
#
loop_
_entity_poly.entity_id
_entity_poly.type
_entity_poly.pdbx_seq_one_letter_code
_entity_poly.pdbx_strand_id
1 'polypeptide(L)'
;MGLWGLDRLSEGDVVFPLRLGGLEIYGEDPPEGADCRCCVRVTSLERFKLRADAEILHPDGRVWMRLLDWEDWRFHWPARYRDVFRAPEQVFLGEPMGLPGIEPGEAVAVWLEPPADMGRPVWRDVLEKTQLSPEERAGPLRPAGAEGRRTLRLWGRIAAKEAARRLWDHEGAPPTFPADLSILPDADGRPVLRSLDDRARGGLPAVSIAHAGGVAVAVASAIPGARVGIDVETVAERPSSFERAAFSEPERALLDDLGGDRAEWIARFWTAKEAAAKATGMASSATPSSVAVVAADAAGAIEVRLGPSLSAACPDQGPGPFLVHAARRGDYVWAWTRLGLATSRPHARPPRYSEAER
;
A
#
# COMPACT_ATOMS: atom_id res chain seq x y z
N MET A 1 13.67 27.87 5.21
CA MET A 1 13.11 27.65 3.86
C MET A 1 11.91 26.71 3.85
N GLY A 2 11.98 25.51 4.43
CA GLY A 2 10.83 24.59 4.50
C GLY A 2 9.50 25.23 4.90
N LEU A 3 9.46 25.95 6.03
CA LEU A 3 8.25 26.65 6.50
C LEU A 3 7.78 27.76 5.55
N TRP A 4 8.72 28.49 4.93
CA TRP A 4 8.39 29.51 3.95
C TRP A 4 7.72 28.92 2.72
N GLY A 5 8.20 27.75 2.24
CA GLY A 5 7.58 27.03 1.13
C GLY A 5 6.13 26.68 1.43
N LEU A 6 5.86 26.13 2.62
CA LEU A 6 4.52 25.78 3.08
C LEU A 6 3.58 26.99 3.26
N ASP A 7 4.12 28.15 3.64
CA ASP A 7 3.35 29.39 3.87
C ASP A 7 3.07 30.16 2.57
N ARG A 8 4.02 30.16 1.63
CA ARG A 8 3.99 31.07 0.46
C ARG A 8 3.64 30.40 -0.86
N LEU A 9 3.77 29.08 -0.96
CA LEU A 9 3.56 28.37 -2.22
C LEU A 9 2.24 27.58 -2.16
N SER A 10 1.42 27.73 -3.20
CA SER A 10 0.20 26.93 -3.37
C SER A 10 0.46 25.53 -3.92
N GLU A 11 1.63 25.31 -4.53
CA GLU A 11 2.10 24.05 -5.11
C GLU A 11 3.63 23.96 -4.99
N GLY A 12 4.18 22.74 -5.03
CA GLY A 12 5.64 22.56 -4.90
C GLY A 12 6.18 23.16 -3.60
N ASP A 13 5.37 23.08 -2.54
CA ASP A 13 5.49 23.76 -1.25
C ASP A 13 6.40 23.01 -0.28
N VAL A 14 6.54 21.70 -0.47
CA VAL A 14 7.56 20.90 0.20
C VAL A 14 8.88 21.08 -0.52
N VAL A 15 9.81 21.73 0.18
CA VAL A 15 11.14 22.04 -0.31
C VAL A 15 12.20 21.29 0.48
N PHE A 16 13.20 20.74 -0.21
CA PHE A 16 14.25 19.95 0.40
C PHE A 16 15.64 20.44 -0.03
N PRO A 17 16.55 20.74 0.92
CA PRO A 17 17.89 21.21 0.60
C PRO A 17 18.68 20.22 -0.25
N LEU A 18 19.20 20.71 -1.37
CA LEU A 18 20.07 19.94 -2.26
C LEU A 18 21.53 20.36 -2.13
N ARG A 19 21.78 21.66 -2.11
CA ARG A 19 23.13 22.20 -2.16
C ARG A 19 23.21 23.56 -1.49
N LEU A 20 24.35 23.82 -0.88
CA LEU A 20 24.77 25.15 -0.48
C LEU A 20 26.05 25.50 -1.26
N GLY A 21 26.07 26.64 -1.94
CA GLY A 21 27.24 27.09 -2.70
C GLY A 21 28.34 27.64 -1.81
N GLY A 22 27.98 28.36 -0.74
CA GLY A 22 28.94 28.91 0.22
C GLY A 22 28.34 29.10 1.61
N LEU A 23 29.19 28.95 2.61
CA LEU A 23 28.90 29.27 4.00
C LEU A 23 29.96 30.24 4.50
N GLU A 24 29.56 31.42 4.95
CA GLU A 24 30.45 32.40 5.56
C GLU A 24 30.01 32.61 7.01
N ILE A 25 30.95 32.52 7.94
CA ILE A 25 30.71 32.70 9.38
C ILE A 25 31.57 33.85 9.86
N TYR A 26 30.97 34.74 10.65
CA TYR A 26 31.54 36.00 11.10
C TYR A 26 31.47 36.09 12.62
N GLY A 27 32.63 36.26 13.26
CA GLY A 27 32.71 36.43 14.71
C GLY A 27 32.55 35.12 15.50
N GLU A 28 32.22 35.27 16.79
CA GLU A 28 31.93 34.15 17.69
C GLU A 28 30.46 33.73 17.60
N ASP A 29 30.18 32.50 18.04
CA ASP A 29 28.83 31.97 18.06
C ASP A 29 27.92 32.78 19.03
N PRO A 30 26.66 33.05 18.65
CA PRO A 30 25.68 33.60 19.57
C PRO A 30 25.53 32.67 20.79
N PRO A 31 25.36 33.22 22.01
CA PRO A 31 25.10 32.39 23.18
C PRO A 31 23.81 31.58 23.00
N GLU A 32 23.74 30.44 23.67
CA GLU A 32 22.55 29.59 23.64
C GLU A 32 21.30 30.38 24.05
N GLY A 33 20.23 30.27 23.26
CA GLY A 33 18.98 31.01 23.46
C GLY A 33 18.97 32.44 22.91
N ALA A 34 20.04 32.91 22.25
CA ALA A 34 20.06 34.21 21.59
C ALA A 34 19.02 34.31 20.47
N ASP A 35 18.25 35.41 20.45
CA ASP A 35 17.26 35.70 19.41
C ASP A 35 17.94 36.23 18.14
N CYS A 36 18.32 35.30 17.27
CA CYS A 36 18.98 35.62 16.00
C CYS A 36 17.94 35.81 14.88
N ARG A 37 18.04 36.92 14.15
CA ARG A 37 17.13 37.18 13.02
C ARG A 37 17.65 36.53 11.76
N CYS A 38 16.86 35.65 11.15
CA CYS A 38 17.15 35.06 9.84
C CYS A 38 16.40 35.81 8.72
N CYS A 39 17.15 36.42 7.81
CA CYS A 39 16.65 37.10 6.63
C CYS A 39 16.93 36.25 5.40
N VAL A 40 15.88 35.82 4.70
CA VAL A 40 16.03 34.99 3.50
C VAL A 40 15.58 35.75 2.26
N ARG A 41 16.41 35.77 1.23
CA ARG A 41 16.12 36.37 -0.07
C ARG A 41 16.06 35.27 -1.13
N VAL A 42 14.86 35.00 -1.62
CA VAL A 42 14.67 34.09 -2.77
C VAL A 42 15.18 34.77 -4.03
N THR A 43 16.10 34.11 -4.73
CA THR A 43 16.79 34.63 -5.92
C THR A 43 16.24 34.03 -7.22
N SER A 44 15.75 32.79 -7.18
CA SER A 44 15.05 32.15 -8.30
C SER A 44 14.00 31.18 -7.79
N LEU A 45 12.87 31.11 -8.49
CA LEU A 45 11.81 30.13 -8.25
C LEU A 45 11.39 29.52 -9.59
N GLU A 46 11.81 28.29 -9.82
CA GLU A 46 11.46 27.47 -10.98
C GLU A 46 10.54 26.33 -10.55
N ARG A 47 10.03 25.53 -11.50
CA ARG A 47 9.12 24.43 -11.20
C ARG A 47 9.69 23.47 -10.14
N PHE A 48 10.88 22.92 -10.38
CA PHE A 48 11.49 21.93 -9.48
C PHE A 48 12.61 22.48 -8.59
N LYS A 49 13.03 23.73 -8.82
CA LYS A 49 14.18 24.33 -8.15
C LYS A 49 13.81 25.66 -7.50
N LEU A 50 14.33 25.86 -6.31
CA LEU A 50 14.24 27.10 -5.55
C LEU A 50 15.66 27.50 -5.17
N ARG A 51 16.04 28.75 -5.42
CA ARG A 51 17.32 29.31 -4.98
C ARG A 51 17.09 30.48 -4.05
N ALA A 52 17.90 30.55 -3.00
CA ALA A 52 17.89 31.63 -2.05
C ALA A 52 19.29 31.92 -1.51
N ASP A 53 19.45 33.11 -0.97
CA ASP A 53 20.52 33.45 -0.05
C ASP A 53 19.91 33.73 1.33
N ALA A 54 20.59 33.41 2.41
CA ALA A 54 20.16 33.74 3.76
C ALA A 54 21.26 34.44 4.55
N GLU A 55 20.88 35.46 5.31
CA GLU A 55 21.73 36.10 6.32
C GLU A 55 21.12 35.85 7.70
N ILE A 56 21.95 35.42 8.64
CA ILE A 56 21.57 35.30 10.05
C ILE A 56 22.29 36.40 10.83
N LEU A 57 21.52 37.22 11.53
CA LEU A 57 21.99 38.36 12.30
C LEU A 57 22.04 38.01 13.78
N HIS A 58 23.13 38.40 14.43
CA HIS A 58 23.26 38.42 15.89
C HIS A 58 22.21 39.38 16.50
N PRO A 59 21.81 39.23 17.78
CA PRO A 59 20.87 40.15 18.43
C PRO A 59 21.26 41.65 18.36
N ASP A 60 22.56 41.94 18.21
CA ASP A 60 23.07 43.31 18.05
C ASP A 60 22.98 43.85 16.60
N GLY A 61 22.42 43.07 15.67
CA GLY A 61 22.20 43.44 14.28
C GLY A 61 23.37 43.15 13.33
N ARG A 62 24.53 42.70 13.82
CA ARG A 62 25.66 42.31 12.96
C ARG A 62 25.39 40.96 12.30
N VAL A 63 25.90 40.77 11.08
CA VAL A 63 25.82 39.47 10.39
C VAL A 63 26.69 38.46 11.13
N TRP A 64 26.11 37.34 11.54
CA TRP A 64 26.82 36.19 12.10
C TRP A 64 27.12 35.17 11.01
N MET A 65 26.17 34.89 10.12
CA MET A 65 26.35 33.85 9.10
C MET A 65 25.65 34.20 7.79
N ARG A 66 26.26 33.82 6.66
CA ARG A 66 25.66 33.87 5.32
C ARG A 66 25.64 32.50 4.68
N LEU A 67 24.48 32.13 4.16
CA LEU A 67 24.26 30.97 3.31
C LEU A 67 24.07 31.49 1.89
N LEU A 68 25.00 31.18 1.00
CA LEU A 68 25.04 31.67 -0.37
C LEU A 68 24.70 30.56 -1.35
N ASP A 69 23.93 30.89 -2.39
CA ASP A 69 23.57 29.96 -3.46
C ASP A 69 22.99 28.64 -2.89
N TRP A 70 22.04 28.80 -1.96
CA TRP A 70 21.28 27.72 -1.36
C TRP A 70 20.22 27.26 -2.36
N GLU A 71 20.34 26.01 -2.82
CA GLU A 71 19.41 25.36 -3.75
C GLU A 71 18.57 24.29 -3.03
N ASP A 72 17.25 24.41 -3.17
CA ASP A 72 16.25 23.45 -2.73
C ASP A 72 15.56 22.78 -3.94
N TRP A 73 15.19 21.50 -3.79
CA TRP A 73 14.25 20.82 -4.69
C TRP A 73 12.81 21.00 -4.24
N ARG A 74 11.89 21.20 -5.18
CA ARG A 74 10.45 21.34 -4.93
C ARG A 74 9.69 20.08 -5.30
N PHE A 75 8.91 19.54 -4.37
CA PHE A 75 8.07 18.35 -4.59
C PHE A 75 6.62 18.73 -4.91
N HIS A 76 6.15 18.31 -6.08
CA HIS A 76 4.78 18.55 -6.57
C HIS A 76 3.90 17.32 -6.37
N TRP A 77 3.72 16.95 -5.11
CA TRP A 77 2.89 15.83 -4.69
C TRP A 77 1.53 16.30 -4.12
N PRO A 78 0.49 15.46 -4.10
CA PRO A 78 -0.74 15.76 -3.39
C PRO A 78 -0.50 16.02 -1.89
N ALA A 79 -1.20 17.00 -1.31
CA ALA A 79 -1.01 17.44 0.08
C ALA A 79 -1.03 16.30 1.11
N ARG A 80 -1.86 15.26 0.90
CA ARG A 80 -1.92 14.07 1.78
C ARG A 80 -0.56 13.40 2.01
N TYR A 81 0.35 13.45 1.05
CA TYR A 81 1.70 12.87 1.19
C TYR A 81 2.61 13.71 2.08
N ARG A 82 2.36 15.01 2.21
CA ARG A 82 2.99 15.87 3.22
C ARG A 82 2.31 15.67 4.58
N ASP A 83 0.98 15.66 4.59
CA ASP A 83 0.18 15.69 5.82
C ASP A 83 0.27 14.37 6.61
N VAL A 84 0.48 13.24 5.93
CA VAL A 84 0.68 11.94 6.60
C VAL A 84 1.90 11.92 7.51
N PHE A 85 2.92 12.75 7.26
CA PHE A 85 4.09 12.82 8.14
C PHE A 85 3.80 13.61 9.43
N ARG A 86 2.74 14.42 9.44
CA ARG A 86 2.31 15.22 10.60
C ARG A 86 1.23 14.51 11.42
N ALA A 87 0.30 13.82 10.75
CA ALA A 87 -0.82 13.13 11.38
C ALA A 87 -1.07 11.75 10.73
N PRO A 88 -0.11 10.80 10.84
CA PRO A 88 -0.20 9.48 10.19
C PRO A 88 -1.42 8.65 10.60
N GLU A 89 -1.95 8.87 11.80
CA GLU A 89 -3.14 8.25 12.37
C GLU A 89 -4.46 8.80 11.82
N GLN A 90 -4.45 9.99 11.22
CA GLN A 90 -5.65 10.63 10.65
C GLN A 90 -5.63 10.62 9.12
N VAL A 91 -4.45 10.81 8.51
CA VAL A 91 -4.33 10.97 7.06
C VAL A 91 -4.27 9.61 6.37
N PHE A 92 -5.05 9.48 5.31
CA PHE A 92 -5.08 8.35 4.40
C PHE A 92 -4.37 8.71 3.08
N LEU A 93 -3.55 7.80 2.57
CA LEU A 93 -2.75 8.00 1.35
C LEU A 93 -3.46 7.45 0.11
N GLY A 94 -4.17 6.34 0.29
CA GLY A 94 -4.91 5.67 -0.76
C GLY A 94 -6.30 6.27 -0.97
N GLU A 95 -6.95 5.78 -2.02
CA GLU A 95 -8.32 6.11 -2.36
C GLU A 95 -9.22 4.91 -2.06
N PRO A 96 -10.36 5.09 -1.39
CA PRO A 96 -11.29 3.99 -1.18
C PRO A 96 -11.89 3.57 -2.52
N MET A 97 -12.08 2.26 -2.69
CA MET A 97 -12.73 1.66 -3.85
C MET A 97 -14.09 1.10 -3.46
N GLY A 98 -15.10 1.36 -4.29
CA GLY A 98 -16.41 0.75 -4.12
C GLY A 98 -16.34 -0.76 -4.39
N LEU A 99 -16.96 -1.54 -3.53
CA LEU A 99 -17.12 -2.99 -3.67
C LEU A 99 -18.59 -3.28 -3.97
N PRO A 100 -19.01 -3.38 -5.25
CA PRO A 100 -20.37 -3.75 -5.63
C PRO A 100 -20.97 -4.86 -4.76
N GLY A 101 -22.13 -4.58 -4.15
CA GLY A 101 -22.85 -5.52 -3.30
C GLY A 101 -22.28 -5.70 -1.88
N ILE A 102 -21.29 -4.91 -1.47
CA ILE A 102 -20.73 -4.92 -0.11
C ILE A 102 -20.75 -3.50 0.46
N GLU A 103 -21.42 -3.34 1.61
CA GLU A 103 -21.49 -2.05 2.29
C GLU A 103 -20.12 -1.64 2.87
N PRO A 104 -19.78 -0.34 2.92
CA PRO A 104 -18.49 0.13 3.46
C PRO A 104 -18.19 -0.30 4.90
N GLY A 105 -19.22 -0.57 5.71
CA GLY A 105 -19.04 -1.12 7.06
C GLY A 105 -18.71 -2.62 7.10
N GLU A 106 -18.97 -3.36 6.02
CA GLU A 106 -18.65 -4.79 5.93
C GLU A 106 -17.26 -5.04 5.35
N ALA A 107 -16.89 -4.30 4.32
CA ALA A 107 -15.55 -4.35 3.74
C ALA A 107 -15.18 -3.04 3.06
N VAL A 108 -13.90 -2.70 3.09
CA VAL A 108 -13.31 -1.55 2.40
C VAL A 108 -12.15 -2.05 1.56
N ALA A 109 -12.10 -1.61 0.30
CA ALA A 109 -10.90 -1.74 -0.52
C ALA A 109 -10.22 -0.40 -0.75
N VAL A 110 -8.90 -0.42 -0.92
CA VAL A 110 -8.06 0.76 -1.09
C VAL A 110 -7.20 0.61 -2.34
N TRP A 111 -7.20 1.64 -3.17
CA TRP A 111 -6.25 1.86 -4.26
C TRP A 111 -5.13 2.79 -3.80
N LEU A 112 -3.89 2.33 -3.84
CA LEU A 112 -2.74 3.15 -3.50
C LEU A 112 -1.77 3.25 -4.68
N GLU A 113 -1.63 4.46 -5.19
CA GLU A 113 -0.74 4.80 -6.30
C GLU A 113 0.09 6.04 -5.91
N PRO A 114 1.20 5.85 -5.20
CA PRO A 114 2.02 6.96 -4.73
C PRO A 114 2.80 7.63 -5.88
N PRO A 115 3.07 8.94 -5.79
CA PRO A 115 4.01 9.60 -6.71
C PRO A 115 5.35 8.87 -6.77
N ALA A 116 6.00 8.86 -7.93
CA ALA A 116 7.26 8.13 -8.13
C ALA A 116 8.34 8.46 -7.08
N ASP A 117 8.37 9.69 -6.58
CA ASP A 117 9.31 10.12 -5.54
C ASP A 117 9.15 9.36 -4.22
N MET A 118 7.96 8.83 -3.91
CA MET A 118 7.71 7.97 -2.73
C MET A 118 8.44 6.63 -2.80
N GLY A 119 8.86 6.21 -4.00
CA GLY A 119 9.68 5.01 -4.17
C GLY A 119 11.17 5.27 -3.97
N ARG A 120 11.62 6.53 -3.98
CA ARG A 120 13.03 6.91 -3.78
C ARG A 120 13.46 6.65 -2.33
N PRO A 121 14.74 6.31 -2.07
CA PRO A 121 15.21 5.90 -0.76
C PRO A 121 14.81 6.81 0.40
N VAL A 122 14.98 8.13 0.27
CA VAL A 122 14.65 9.10 1.34
C VAL A 122 13.18 9.00 1.75
N TRP A 123 12.24 9.14 0.80
CA TRP A 123 10.81 9.15 1.12
C TRP A 123 10.28 7.77 1.48
N ARG A 124 10.82 6.73 0.84
CA ARG A 124 10.52 5.34 1.20
C ARG A 124 10.89 5.05 2.65
N ASP A 125 12.06 5.48 3.11
CA ASP A 125 12.50 5.24 4.48
C ASP A 125 11.65 6.03 5.50
N VAL A 126 11.23 7.27 5.16
CA VAL A 126 10.27 8.01 6.00
C VAL A 126 8.92 7.30 6.07
N LEU A 127 8.39 6.83 4.93
CA LEU A 127 7.16 6.04 4.91
C LEU A 127 7.30 4.74 5.69
N GLU A 128 8.41 4.01 5.58
CA GLU A 128 8.63 2.81 6.38
C GLU A 128 8.60 3.13 7.88
N LYS A 129 9.23 4.22 8.31
CA LYS A 129 9.27 4.62 9.72
C LYS A 129 7.92 5.04 10.28
N THR A 130 7.09 5.68 9.45
CA THR A 130 5.78 6.20 9.86
C THR A 130 4.64 5.20 9.68
N GLN A 131 4.76 4.28 8.72
CA GLN A 131 3.69 3.37 8.33
C GLN A 131 3.91 1.93 8.78
N LEU A 132 5.15 1.47 8.97
CA LEU A 132 5.45 0.10 9.36
C LEU A 132 5.78 -0.01 10.84
N SER A 133 5.26 -1.06 11.46
CA SER A 133 5.58 -1.37 12.85
C SER A 133 7.03 -1.81 13.00
N PRO A 134 7.59 -1.76 14.23
CA PRO A 134 8.91 -2.31 14.49
C PRO A 134 9.06 -3.77 14.04
N GLU A 135 8.00 -4.59 14.20
CA GLU A 135 8.01 -6.01 13.81
C GLU A 135 8.11 -6.17 12.29
N GLU A 136 7.36 -5.38 11.51
CA GLU A 136 7.42 -5.41 10.04
C GLU A 136 8.75 -4.90 9.48
N ARG A 137 9.41 -4.00 10.21
CA ARG A 137 10.73 -3.46 9.86
C ARG A 137 11.89 -4.37 10.26
N ALA A 138 11.64 -5.35 11.12
CA ALA A 138 12.67 -6.21 11.69
C ALA A 138 12.85 -7.55 10.94
N GLY A 139 14.07 -8.10 11.06
CA GLY A 139 14.35 -9.52 10.84
C GLY A 139 13.85 -10.11 9.50
N PRO A 140 13.21 -11.30 9.51
CA PRO A 140 12.77 -12.03 8.31
C PRO A 140 11.72 -11.33 7.44
N LEU A 141 11.08 -10.28 7.95
CA LEU A 141 10.00 -9.56 7.27
C LEU A 141 10.51 -8.39 6.44
N ARG A 142 11.77 -7.99 6.66
CA ARG A 142 12.44 -6.98 5.85
C ARG A 142 12.49 -7.47 4.40
N PRO A 143 11.99 -6.69 3.42
CA PRO A 143 12.00 -7.12 2.03
C PRO A 143 13.43 -7.39 1.54
N ALA A 144 13.71 -8.63 1.15
CA ALA A 144 14.90 -8.97 0.39
C ALA A 144 14.65 -8.77 -1.12
N GLY A 145 15.68 -8.34 -1.85
CA GLY A 145 15.66 -8.20 -3.30
C GLY A 145 15.65 -6.76 -3.80
N ALA A 146 15.28 -6.57 -5.07
CA ALA A 146 15.35 -5.29 -5.77
C ALA A 146 14.49 -4.19 -5.11
N GLU A 147 14.94 -2.94 -5.20
CA GLU A 147 14.28 -1.78 -4.56
C GLU A 147 12.80 -1.62 -4.94
N GLY A 148 12.43 -1.92 -6.19
CA GLY A 148 11.04 -1.87 -6.63
C GLY A 148 10.14 -2.84 -5.87
N ARG A 149 10.63 -4.04 -5.57
CA ARG A 149 9.88 -5.04 -4.79
C ARG A 149 9.73 -4.62 -3.33
N ARG A 150 10.77 -4.01 -2.74
CA ARG A 150 10.68 -3.41 -1.39
C ARG A 150 9.61 -2.33 -1.35
N THR A 151 9.59 -1.46 -2.36
CA THR A 151 8.62 -0.36 -2.49
C THR A 151 7.18 -0.87 -2.61
N LEU A 152 6.91 -1.82 -3.50
CA LEU A 152 5.56 -2.39 -3.65
C LEU A 152 5.07 -3.12 -2.40
N ARG A 153 5.97 -3.81 -1.67
CA ARG A 153 5.63 -4.43 -0.38
C ARG A 153 5.27 -3.42 0.69
N LEU A 154 5.99 -2.29 0.76
CA LEU A 154 5.63 -1.18 1.64
C LEU A 154 4.24 -0.65 1.29
N TRP A 155 3.97 -0.37 0.02
CA TRP A 155 2.69 0.17 -0.44
C TRP A 155 1.53 -0.80 -0.17
N GLY A 156 1.71 -2.11 -0.37
CA GLY A 156 0.70 -3.10 -0.03
C GLY A 156 0.33 -3.12 1.46
N ARG A 157 1.32 -2.94 2.34
CA ARG A 157 1.07 -2.84 3.80
C ARG A 157 0.37 -1.55 4.19
N ILE A 158 0.75 -0.42 3.57
CA ILE A 158 0.04 0.86 3.74
C ILE A 158 -1.42 0.69 3.35
N ALA A 159 -1.69 0.16 2.15
CA ALA A 159 -3.05 -0.05 1.65
C ALA A 159 -3.89 -0.94 2.57
N ALA A 160 -3.34 -2.05 3.09
CA ALA A 160 -4.07 -2.94 3.99
C ALA A 160 -4.38 -2.32 5.36
N LYS A 161 -3.40 -1.63 5.96
CA LYS A 161 -3.63 -0.91 7.22
C LYS A 161 -4.65 0.21 7.05
N GLU A 162 -4.59 0.91 5.93
CA GLU A 162 -5.56 1.93 5.58
C GLU A 162 -6.96 1.35 5.40
N ALA A 163 -7.11 0.21 4.70
CA ALA A 163 -8.39 -0.46 4.53
C ALA A 163 -9.01 -0.85 5.89
N ALA A 164 -8.21 -1.40 6.81
CA ALA A 164 -8.66 -1.72 8.17
C ALA A 164 -9.02 -0.46 8.98
N ARG A 165 -8.20 0.59 8.89
CA ARG A 165 -8.46 1.86 9.59
C ARG A 165 -9.71 2.56 9.08
N ARG A 166 -10.01 2.48 7.79
CA ARG A 166 -11.26 3.02 7.21
C ARG A 166 -12.51 2.30 7.71
N LEU A 167 -12.44 0.98 7.94
CA LEU A 167 -13.55 0.26 8.59
C LEU A 167 -13.82 0.81 9.99
N TRP A 168 -12.76 1.00 10.79
CA TRP A 168 -12.89 1.57 12.13
C TRP A 168 -13.35 3.02 12.12
N ASP A 169 -12.91 3.82 11.15
CA ASP A 169 -13.39 5.19 10.94
C ASP A 169 -14.90 5.23 10.62
N HIS A 170 -15.39 4.31 9.77
CA HIS A 170 -16.83 4.14 9.51
C HIS A 170 -17.63 3.75 10.76
N GLU A 171 -17.02 3.04 11.71
CA GLU A 171 -17.60 2.68 13.00
C GLU A 171 -17.47 3.80 14.06
N GLY A 172 -16.82 4.93 13.73
CA GLY A 172 -16.57 6.04 14.65
C GLY A 172 -15.52 5.74 15.72
N ALA A 173 -14.65 4.77 15.48
CA ALA A 173 -13.54 4.43 16.38
C ALA A 173 -12.46 5.53 16.38
N PRO A 174 -11.66 5.65 17.45
CA PRO A 174 -10.58 6.61 17.50
C PRO A 174 -9.50 6.32 16.43
N PRO A 175 -8.83 7.36 15.90
CA PRO A 175 -7.71 7.21 14.97
C PRO A 175 -6.63 6.28 15.52
N THR A 176 -6.15 5.36 14.67
CA THR A 176 -5.08 4.41 15.01
C THR A 176 -3.84 4.73 14.19
N PHE A 177 -2.67 4.79 14.84
CA PHE A 177 -1.41 4.96 14.12
C PHE A 177 -1.12 3.72 13.28
N PRO A 178 -0.74 3.87 12.00
CA PRO A 178 -0.43 2.72 11.15
C PRO A 178 0.76 1.90 11.68
N ALA A 179 1.72 2.56 12.34
CA ALA A 179 2.87 1.88 12.96
C ALA A 179 2.50 1.04 14.21
N ASP A 180 1.33 1.26 14.81
CA ASP A 180 0.80 0.45 15.93
C ASP A 180 0.08 -0.81 15.45
N LEU A 181 -0.04 -0.99 14.13
CA LEU A 181 -0.55 -2.20 13.51
C LEU A 181 0.60 -2.99 12.89
N SER A 182 0.65 -4.29 13.09
CA SER A 182 1.56 -5.20 12.38
C SER A 182 0.76 -6.07 11.40
N ILE A 183 1.27 -6.30 10.20
CA ILE A 183 0.76 -7.35 9.30
C ILE A 183 1.78 -8.49 9.23
N LEU A 184 1.45 -9.65 9.76
CA LEU A 184 2.35 -10.80 9.77
C LEU A 184 1.75 -11.97 8.97
N PRO A 185 2.56 -12.75 8.23
CA PRO A 185 2.04 -13.95 7.59
C PRO A 185 1.62 -14.97 8.66
N ASP A 186 0.52 -15.68 8.43
CA ASP A 186 0.22 -16.93 9.13
C ASP A 186 1.04 -18.11 8.57
N ALA A 187 0.71 -19.33 9.00
CA ALA A 187 1.40 -20.55 8.58
C ALA A 187 1.30 -20.82 7.07
N ASP A 188 0.24 -20.34 6.42
CA ASP A 188 -0.02 -20.52 4.98
C ASP A 188 0.50 -19.32 4.16
N GLY A 189 1.04 -18.29 4.83
CA GLY A 189 1.56 -17.06 4.24
C GLY A 189 0.52 -15.94 4.10
N ARG A 190 -0.69 -16.12 4.65
CA ARG A 190 -1.76 -15.14 4.56
C ARG A 190 -1.48 -13.93 5.47
N PRO A 191 -1.68 -12.69 5.01
CA PRO A 191 -1.47 -11.52 5.87
C PRO A 191 -2.52 -11.47 6.99
N VAL A 192 -2.05 -11.37 8.23
CA VAL A 192 -2.86 -11.23 9.45
C VAL A 192 -2.51 -9.93 10.14
N LEU A 193 -3.53 -9.09 10.33
CA LEU A 193 -3.41 -7.84 11.09
C LEU A 193 -3.30 -8.14 12.59
N ARG A 194 -2.46 -7.38 13.30
CA ARG A 194 -2.28 -7.43 14.75
C ARG A 194 -2.18 -6.01 15.31
N SER A 195 -2.76 -5.80 16.49
CA SER A 195 -2.60 -4.58 17.28
C SER A 195 -1.34 -4.70 18.17
N LEU A 196 -0.54 -3.64 18.24
CA LEU A 196 0.59 -3.55 19.16
C LEU A 196 0.24 -2.83 20.46
N ASP A 197 -0.74 -1.94 20.43
CA ASP A 197 -1.34 -1.28 21.58
C ASP A 197 -2.14 -2.26 22.46
N ASP A 198 -2.84 -3.21 21.83
CA ASP A 198 -3.53 -4.32 22.48
C ASP A 198 -3.21 -5.65 21.77
N ARG A 199 -2.16 -6.33 22.22
CA ARG A 199 -1.74 -7.62 21.68
C ARG A 199 -2.74 -8.76 21.91
N ALA A 200 -3.68 -8.60 22.84
CA ALA A 200 -4.73 -9.57 23.10
C ALA A 200 -5.98 -9.31 22.24
N ARG A 201 -6.04 -8.18 21.53
CA ARG A 201 -7.15 -7.82 20.64
C ARG A 201 -7.34 -8.86 19.54
N GLY A 202 -8.34 -9.72 19.74
CA GLY A 202 -8.87 -10.59 18.71
C GLY A 202 -9.82 -9.83 17.78
N GLY A 203 -10.38 -10.54 16.81
CA GLY A 203 -11.45 -9.99 15.98
C GLY A 203 -11.00 -8.86 15.04
N LEU A 204 -9.72 -8.81 14.68
CA LEU A 204 -9.22 -7.80 13.73
C LEU A 204 -9.71 -8.11 12.31
N PRO A 205 -9.88 -7.08 11.45
CA PRO A 205 -10.31 -7.24 10.08
C PRO A 205 -9.44 -8.25 9.31
N ALA A 206 -10.09 -9.13 8.55
CA ALA A 206 -9.38 -9.99 7.61
C ALA A 206 -8.92 -9.16 6.41
N VAL A 207 -7.65 -9.30 6.01
CA VAL A 207 -7.07 -8.51 4.92
C VAL A 207 -6.57 -9.37 3.76
N SER A 208 -6.54 -8.78 2.56
CA SER A 208 -5.86 -9.31 1.40
C SER A 208 -5.12 -8.18 0.68
N ILE A 209 -3.96 -8.49 0.08
CA ILE A 209 -3.02 -7.51 -0.48
C ILE A 209 -2.61 -7.94 -1.89
N ALA A 210 -2.50 -6.98 -2.79
CA ALA A 210 -1.88 -7.16 -4.09
C ALA A 210 -1.15 -5.89 -4.54
N HIS A 211 -0.27 -6.03 -5.52
CA HIS A 211 0.44 -4.92 -6.11
C HIS A 211 0.98 -5.30 -7.50
N ALA A 212 0.91 -4.38 -8.45
CA ALA A 212 1.44 -4.55 -9.80
C ALA A 212 1.82 -3.19 -10.39
N GLY A 213 2.86 -3.15 -11.23
CA GLY A 213 3.17 -2.00 -12.07
C GLY A 213 3.21 -0.62 -11.38
N GLY A 214 3.55 -0.52 -10.10
CA GLY A 214 3.58 0.76 -9.37
C GLY A 214 2.33 1.09 -8.54
N VAL A 215 1.33 0.20 -8.51
CA VAL A 215 0.14 0.34 -7.67
C VAL A 215 0.09 -0.78 -6.63
N ALA A 216 -0.55 -0.50 -5.51
CA ALA A 216 -0.92 -1.48 -4.50
C ALA A 216 -2.42 -1.39 -4.22
N VAL A 217 -3.05 -2.54 -4.04
CA VAL A 217 -4.45 -2.63 -3.61
C VAL A 217 -4.55 -3.51 -2.39
N ALA A 218 -5.52 -3.21 -1.54
CA ALA A 218 -5.87 -4.08 -0.42
C ALA A 218 -7.37 -4.06 -0.19
N VAL A 219 -7.89 -5.13 0.40
CA VAL A 219 -9.25 -5.19 0.94
C VAL A 219 -9.17 -5.62 2.40
N ALA A 220 -9.99 -5.00 3.24
CA ALA A 220 -10.24 -5.40 4.62
C ALA A 220 -11.72 -5.74 4.78
N SER A 221 -12.02 -6.84 5.47
CA SER A 221 -13.38 -7.23 5.87
C SER A 221 -13.53 -7.11 7.37
N ALA A 222 -14.58 -6.44 7.82
CA ALA A 222 -14.93 -6.29 9.24
C ALA A 222 -15.14 -7.65 9.92
N ILE A 223 -15.59 -8.66 9.16
CA ILE A 223 -15.79 -10.01 9.68
C ILE A 223 -14.41 -10.68 9.90
N PRO A 224 -14.04 -10.99 11.15
CA PRO A 224 -12.75 -11.59 11.44
C PRO A 224 -12.62 -12.98 10.82
N GLY A 225 -11.45 -13.28 10.27
CA GLY A 225 -11.19 -14.56 9.60
C GLY A 225 -11.94 -14.77 8.27
N ALA A 226 -12.75 -13.80 7.82
CA ALA A 226 -13.42 -13.87 6.52
C ALA A 226 -12.42 -14.13 5.39
N ARG A 227 -12.85 -14.87 4.38
CA ARG A 227 -12.04 -15.28 3.23
C ARG A 227 -12.17 -14.25 2.12
N VAL A 228 -11.39 -13.18 2.24
CA VAL A 228 -11.32 -12.11 1.22
C VAL A 228 -10.08 -12.26 0.36
N GLY A 229 -10.26 -11.98 -0.93
CA GLY A 229 -9.19 -11.96 -1.92
C GLY A 229 -9.27 -10.70 -2.76
N ILE A 230 -8.11 -10.09 -3.02
CA ILE A 230 -7.97 -9.00 -3.98
C ILE A 230 -6.70 -9.22 -4.80
N ASP A 231 -6.77 -8.87 -6.07
CA ASP A 231 -5.61 -8.85 -6.95
C ASP A 231 -5.61 -7.66 -7.91
N VAL A 232 -4.45 -7.31 -8.46
CA VAL A 232 -4.29 -6.24 -9.46
C VAL A 232 -3.17 -6.57 -10.43
N GLU A 233 -3.41 -6.34 -11.72
CA GLU A 233 -2.46 -6.60 -12.80
C GLU A 233 -2.49 -5.49 -13.85
N THR A 234 -1.35 -5.25 -14.48
CA THR A 234 -1.25 -4.31 -15.61
C THR A 234 -1.82 -4.95 -16.87
N VAL A 235 -2.68 -4.21 -17.56
CA VAL A 235 -3.16 -4.54 -18.90
C VAL A 235 -2.00 -4.36 -19.87
N ALA A 236 -1.50 -5.47 -20.40
CA ALA A 236 -0.40 -5.48 -21.34
C ALA A 236 -0.56 -6.65 -22.30
N GLU A 237 -0.08 -6.47 -23.53
CA GLU A 237 0.00 -7.56 -24.49
C GLU A 237 0.88 -8.69 -23.92
N ARG A 238 0.36 -9.91 -23.97
CA ARG A 238 1.06 -11.11 -23.49
C ARG A 238 1.34 -12.04 -24.67
N PRO A 239 2.50 -12.70 -24.71
CA PRO A 239 2.77 -13.70 -25.74
C PRO A 239 1.78 -14.86 -25.61
N SER A 240 1.42 -15.51 -26.72
CA SER A 240 0.48 -16.65 -26.70
C SER A 240 0.93 -17.83 -25.81
N SER A 241 2.23 -17.93 -25.52
CA SER A 241 2.77 -18.90 -24.55
C SER A 241 2.31 -18.64 -23.12
N PHE A 242 2.15 -17.38 -22.73
CA PHE A 242 1.59 -17.02 -21.43
C PHE A 242 0.13 -17.49 -21.33
N GLU A 243 -0.68 -17.20 -22.35
CA GLU A 243 -2.09 -17.59 -22.37
C GLU A 243 -2.29 -19.10 -22.25
N ARG A 244 -1.49 -19.89 -22.98
CA ARG A 244 -1.53 -21.36 -22.88
C ARG A 244 -1.09 -21.91 -21.52
N ALA A 245 -0.22 -21.20 -20.80
CA ALA A 245 0.24 -21.58 -19.48
C ALA A 245 -0.73 -21.14 -18.36
N ALA A 246 -1.37 -19.98 -18.54
CA ALA A 246 -2.26 -19.37 -17.56
C ALA A 246 -3.68 -19.94 -17.61
N PHE A 247 -4.15 -20.34 -18.79
CA PHE A 247 -5.53 -20.73 -19.05
C PHE A 247 -5.62 -22.10 -19.71
N SER A 248 -6.64 -22.85 -19.32
CA SER A 248 -7.09 -24.09 -19.95
C SER A 248 -7.77 -23.81 -21.29
N GLU A 249 -8.05 -24.88 -22.06
CA GLU A 249 -8.76 -24.76 -23.34
C GLU A 249 -10.17 -24.16 -23.21
N PRO A 250 -11.01 -24.57 -22.24
CA PRO A 250 -12.31 -23.92 -22.05
C PRO A 250 -12.20 -22.43 -21.70
N GLU A 251 -11.22 -22.05 -20.88
CA GLU A 251 -11.01 -20.64 -20.51
C GLU A 251 -10.59 -19.80 -21.73
N ARG A 252 -9.78 -20.34 -22.64
CA ARG A 252 -9.41 -19.65 -23.88
C ARG A 252 -10.60 -19.49 -24.83
N ALA A 253 -11.47 -20.51 -24.93
CA ALA A 253 -12.71 -20.40 -25.69
C ALA A 253 -13.61 -19.28 -25.14
N LEU A 254 -13.75 -19.19 -23.81
CA LEU A 254 -14.47 -18.06 -23.18
C LEU A 254 -13.86 -16.71 -23.54
N LEU A 255 -12.53 -16.59 -23.50
CA LEU A 255 -11.86 -15.35 -23.91
C LEU A 255 -12.13 -15.00 -25.38
N ASP A 256 -12.26 -16.00 -26.26
CA ASP A 256 -12.54 -15.79 -27.69
C ASP A 256 -13.98 -15.29 -27.91
N ASP A 257 -14.92 -15.76 -27.09
CA ASP A 257 -16.35 -15.43 -27.18
C ASP A 257 -16.69 -14.04 -26.61
N LEU A 258 -15.94 -13.54 -25.60
CA LEU A 258 -16.23 -12.29 -24.90
C LEU A 258 -16.04 -11.02 -25.76
N GLY A 259 -15.29 -11.12 -26.87
CA GLY A 259 -14.94 -9.98 -27.72
C GLY A 259 -14.19 -8.86 -26.97
N GLY A 260 -13.99 -7.70 -27.61
CA GLY A 260 -13.31 -6.55 -27.00
C GLY A 260 -11.78 -6.66 -26.93
N ASP A 261 -11.16 -5.94 -26.01
CA ASP A 261 -9.71 -5.91 -25.84
C ASP A 261 -9.21 -7.22 -25.19
N ARG A 262 -8.48 -8.02 -25.98
CA ARG A 262 -7.95 -9.32 -25.53
C ARG A 262 -6.96 -9.18 -24.37
N ALA A 263 -6.14 -8.14 -24.36
CA ALA A 263 -5.17 -7.92 -23.28
C ALA A 263 -5.87 -7.61 -21.96
N GLU A 264 -6.97 -6.84 -22.02
CA GLU A 264 -7.80 -6.57 -20.85
C GLU A 264 -8.47 -7.84 -20.33
N TRP A 265 -9.06 -8.67 -21.20
CA TRP A 265 -9.72 -9.90 -20.77
C TRP A 265 -8.76 -10.94 -20.21
N ILE A 266 -7.57 -11.07 -20.79
CA ILE A 266 -6.49 -11.88 -20.23
C ILE A 266 -6.14 -11.39 -18.82
N ALA A 267 -5.99 -10.07 -18.62
CA ALA A 267 -5.74 -9.51 -17.29
C ALA A 267 -6.91 -9.80 -16.34
N ARG A 268 -8.17 -9.58 -16.75
CA ARG A 268 -9.38 -9.89 -15.95
C ARG A 268 -9.42 -11.34 -15.48
N PHE A 269 -9.19 -12.31 -16.37
CA PHE A 269 -9.22 -13.72 -16.00
C PHE A 269 -8.07 -14.07 -15.06
N TRP A 270 -6.87 -13.57 -15.35
CA TRP A 270 -5.70 -13.82 -14.51
C TRP A 270 -5.88 -13.23 -13.10
N THR A 271 -6.23 -11.96 -13.01
CA THR A 271 -6.49 -11.27 -11.74
C THR A 271 -7.63 -11.90 -10.96
N ALA A 272 -8.70 -12.37 -11.63
CA ALA A 272 -9.80 -13.07 -10.95
C ALA A 272 -9.36 -14.40 -10.33
N LYS A 273 -8.53 -15.18 -11.03
CA LYS A 273 -7.97 -16.44 -10.53
C LYS A 273 -7.07 -16.21 -9.32
N GLU A 274 -6.21 -15.20 -9.37
CA GLU A 274 -5.33 -14.81 -8.26
C GLU A 274 -6.13 -14.31 -7.04
N ALA A 275 -7.14 -13.45 -7.26
CA ALA A 275 -8.03 -12.99 -6.19
C ALA A 275 -8.77 -14.17 -5.52
N ALA A 276 -9.30 -15.09 -6.32
CA ALA A 276 -9.94 -16.31 -5.82
C ALA A 276 -8.97 -17.18 -5.00
N ALA A 277 -7.76 -17.43 -5.52
CA ALA A 277 -6.74 -18.19 -4.81
C ALA A 277 -6.36 -17.53 -3.48
N LYS A 278 -6.19 -16.20 -3.45
CA LYS A 278 -5.93 -15.45 -2.21
C LYS A 278 -7.04 -15.57 -1.18
N ALA A 279 -8.30 -15.56 -1.61
CA ALA A 279 -9.44 -15.73 -0.71
C ALA A 279 -9.42 -17.08 0.03
N THR A 280 -8.83 -18.12 -0.57
CA THR A 280 -8.68 -19.43 0.07
C THR A 280 -7.64 -19.45 1.20
N GLY A 281 -6.76 -18.45 1.26
CA GLY A 281 -5.61 -18.41 2.17
C GLY A 281 -4.42 -19.27 1.71
N MET A 282 -4.50 -19.95 0.57
CA MET A 282 -3.46 -20.86 0.08
C MET A 282 -2.86 -20.42 -1.27
N ALA A 283 -2.85 -19.13 -1.57
CA ALA A 283 -2.30 -18.60 -2.83
C ALA A 283 -0.83 -18.99 -3.06
N SER A 284 -0.06 -19.18 -1.99
CA SER A 284 1.35 -19.61 -2.07
C SER A 284 1.55 -21.00 -2.69
N SER A 285 0.53 -21.85 -2.65
CA SER A 285 0.54 -23.20 -3.24
C SER A 285 -0.34 -23.32 -4.49
N ALA A 286 -1.01 -22.23 -4.90
CA ALA A 286 -1.85 -22.22 -6.08
C ALA A 286 -0.99 -22.19 -7.36
N THR A 287 -1.46 -22.90 -8.37
CA THR A 287 -0.97 -22.84 -9.75
C THR A 287 -2.06 -22.22 -10.64
N PRO A 288 -1.74 -21.86 -11.89
CA PRO A 288 -2.76 -21.35 -12.81
C PRO A 288 -3.96 -22.30 -12.99
N SER A 289 -3.78 -23.62 -12.83
CA SER A 289 -4.87 -24.60 -12.90
C SER A 289 -5.64 -24.79 -11.60
N SER A 290 -5.24 -24.15 -10.50
CA SER A 290 -5.91 -24.27 -9.20
C SER A 290 -7.27 -23.56 -9.14
N VAL A 291 -7.53 -22.63 -10.06
CA VAL A 291 -8.81 -21.94 -10.23
C VAL A 291 -9.16 -21.97 -11.71
N ALA A 292 -10.41 -22.30 -12.05
CA ALA A 292 -10.89 -22.28 -13.43
C ALA A 292 -11.97 -21.22 -13.58
N VAL A 293 -11.85 -20.36 -14.59
CA VAL A 293 -12.95 -19.48 -15.02
C VAL A 293 -13.97 -20.33 -15.79
N VAL A 294 -15.24 -20.25 -15.41
CA VAL A 294 -16.31 -21.08 -16.01
C VAL A 294 -17.35 -20.25 -16.75
N ALA A 295 -17.51 -18.97 -16.39
CA ALA A 295 -18.32 -18.00 -17.10
C ALA A 295 -17.81 -16.59 -16.81
N ALA A 296 -18.09 -15.65 -17.71
CA ALA A 296 -17.88 -14.23 -17.47
C ALA A 296 -18.90 -13.43 -18.27
N ASP A 297 -19.28 -12.26 -17.77
CA ASP A 297 -20.08 -11.29 -18.50
C ASP A 297 -19.28 -10.03 -18.85
N ALA A 298 -19.79 -9.22 -19.77
CA ALA A 298 -19.15 -7.99 -20.21
C ALA A 298 -19.03 -6.91 -19.11
N ALA A 299 -19.79 -7.03 -18.00
CA ALA A 299 -19.72 -6.10 -16.88
C ALA A 299 -18.55 -6.40 -15.93
N GLY A 300 -17.90 -7.56 -16.09
CA GLY A 300 -16.77 -7.98 -15.26
C GLY A 300 -17.17 -8.88 -14.09
N ALA A 301 -18.37 -9.47 -14.13
CA ALA A 301 -18.75 -10.57 -13.25
C ALA A 301 -18.14 -11.87 -13.81
N ILE A 302 -17.25 -12.51 -13.05
CA ILE A 302 -16.50 -13.71 -13.47
C ILE A 302 -16.83 -14.84 -12.51
N GLU A 303 -17.43 -15.90 -13.01
CA GLU A 303 -17.65 -17.12 -12.22
C GLU A 303 -16.40 -18.00 -12.29
N VAL A 304 -15.91 -18.39 -11.11
CA VAL A 304 -14.74 -19.26 -10.98
C VAL A 304 -15.05 -20.49 -10.14
N ARG A 305 -14.34 -21.57 -10.42
CA ARG A 305 -14.40 -22.83 -9.66
C ARG A 305 -13.04 -23.16 -9.08
N LEU A 306 -13.00 -23.54 -7.80
CA LEU A 306 -11.77 -24.02 -7.17
C LEU A 306 -11.45 -25.43 -7.65
N GLY A 307 -10.17 -25.68 -7.94
CA GLY A 307 -9.64 -27.02 -8.10
C GLY A 307 -9.67 -27.81 -6.78
N PRO A 308 -9.48 -29.14 -6.82
CA PRO A 308 -9.70 -30.02 -5.67
C PRO A 308 -8.95 -29.61 -4.39
N SER A 309 -7.67 -29.24 -4.51
CA SER A 309 -6.85 -28.85 -3.35
C SER A 309 -7.36 -27.57 -2.68
N LEU A 310 -7.70 -26.54 -3.47
CA LEU A 310 -8.22 -25.28 -2.95
C LEU A 310 -9.64 -25.44 -2.39
N SER A 311 -10.48 -26.23 -3.05
CA SER A 311 -11.84 -26.56 -2.58
C SER A 311 -11.81 -27.30 -1.25
N ALA A 312 -10.91 -28.27 -1.07
CA ALA A 312 -10.75 -29.02 0.18
C ALA A 312 -10.38 -28.11 1.38
N ALA A 313 -9.66 -27.02 1.15
CA ALA A 313 -9.34 -26.06 2.21
C ALA A 313 -10.47 -25.08 2.53
N CYS A 314 -11.47 -24.98 1.66
CA CYS A 314 -12.63 -24.11 1.80
C CYS A 314 -13.94 -24.91 1.70
N PRO A 315 -14.17 -25.90 2.58
CA PRO A 315 -15.34 -26.79 2.48
C PRO A 315 -16.67 -26.01 2.56
N ASP A 316 -16.70 -24.91 3.32
CA ASP A 316 -17.87 -24.04 3.46
C ASP A 316 -18.29 -23.34 2.15
N GLN A 317 -17.38 -23.18 1.19
CA GLN A 317 -17.68 -22.59 -0.12
C GLN A 317 -18.45 -23.57 -1.03
N GLY A 318 -18.40 -24.87 -0.73
CA GLY A 318 -18.93 -25.91 -1.59
C GLY A 318 -18.12 -26.10 -2.90
N PRO A 319 -18.50 -27.09 -3.72
CA PRO A 319 -17.80 -27.40 -4.98
C PRO A 319 -18.28 -26.55 -6.17
N GLY A 320 -19.33 -25.75 -5.98
CA GLY A 320 -19.94 -24.93 -7.04
C GLY A 320 -19.06 -23.75 -7.46
N PRO A 321 -19.32 -23.17 -8.64
CA PRO A 321 -18.70 -21.91 -9.00
C PRO A 321 -19.20 -20.78 -8.10
N PHE A 322 -18.38 -19.73 -7.96
CA PHE A 322 -18.73 -18.53 -7.21
C PHE A 322 -18.21 -17.29 -7.93
N LEU A 323 -18.74 -16.13 -7.53
CA LEU A 323 -18.50 -14.89 -8.22
C LEU A 323 -17.22 -14.20 -7.76
N VAL A 324 -16.44 -13.75 -8.73
CA VAL A 324 -15.34 -12.81 -8.59
C VAL A 324 -15.66 -11.61 -9.46
N HIS A 325 -15.55 -10.42 -8.91
CA HIS A 325 -15.76 -9.21 -9.67
C HIS A 325 -14.42 -8.66 -10.14
N ALA A 326 -14.38 -8.14 -11.36
CA ALA A 326 -13.21 -7.48 -11.92
C ALA A 326 -13.59 -6.13 -12.54
N ALA A 327 -12.75 -5.13 -12.34
CA ALA A 327 -12.92 -3.79 -12.89
C ALA A 327 -11.60 -3.24 -13.44
N ARG A 328 -11.70 -2.32 -14.40
CA ARG A 328 -10.55 -1.61 -14.99
C ARG A 328 -10.42 -0.22 -14.39
N ARG A 329 -9.18 0.19 -14.11
CA ARG A 329 -8.81 1.55 -13.71
C ARG A 329 -7.52 1.93 -14.42
N GLY A 330 -7.62 2.81 -15.42
CA GLY A 330 -6.49 3.16 -16.29
C GLY A 330 -5.93 1.93 -17.00
N ASP A 331 -4.62 1.68 -16.80
CA ASP A 331 -3.89 0.56 -17.40
C ASP A 331 -3.86 -0.68 -16.52
N TYR A 332 -4.75 -0.77 -15.52
CA TYR A 332 -4.80 -1.89 -14.59
C TYR A 332 -6.19 -2.51 -14.55
N VAL A 333 -6.19 -3.81 -14.32
CA VAL A 333 -7.37 -4.55 -13.89
C VAL A 333 -7.17 -4.97 -12.45
N TRP A 334 -8.20 -4.83 -11.63
CA TRP A 334 -8.24 -5.35 -10.28
C TRP A 334 -9.46 -6.25 -10.12
N ALA A 335 -9.33 -7.28 -9.28
CA ALA A 335 -10.42 -8.21 -9.01
C ALA A 335 -10.52 -8.50 -7.52
N TRP A 336 -11.72 -8.80 -7.04
CA TRP A 336 -11.97 -9.10 -5.64
C TRP A 336 -13.07 -10.13 -5.46
N THR A 337 -13.03 -10.82 -4.32
CA THR A 337 -14.08 -11.74 -3.89
C THR A 337 -14.08 -11.91 -2.37
N ARG A 338 -15.23 -12.29 -1.84
CA ARG A 338 -15.42 -12.73 -0.45
C ARG A 338 -16.10 -14.09 -0.49
N LEU A 339 -15.40 -15.15 -0.10
CA LEU A 339 -16.01 -16.48 0.02
C LEU A 339 -16.98 -16.50 1.21
N GLY A 340 -17.95 -17.41 1.15
CA GLY A 340 -18.90 -17.64 2.25
C GLY A 340 -18.18 -17.88 3.58
N LEU A 341 -18.79 -17.43 4.67
CA LEU A 341 -18.16 -17.45 6.00
C LEU A 341 -17.64 -18.83 6.35
N ALA A 342 -16.34 -18.91 6.65
CA ALA A 342 -15.78 -20.09 7.27
C ALA A 342 -16.42 -20.25 8.65
N THR A 343 -17.05 -21.38 8.92
CA THR A 343 -17.33 -21.73 10.31
C THR A 343 -15.96 -21.87 10.99
N SER A 344 -15.74 -21.11 12.07
CA SER A 344 -14.44 -20.88 12.72
C SER A 344 -13.52 -22.12 12.72
N ARG A 345 -12.38 -22.07 12.03
CA ARG A 345 -11.33 -23.09 12.20
C ARG A 345 -10.84 -23.02 13.66
N PRO A 346 -10.78 -24.15 14.41
CA PRO A 346 -10.26 -24.12 15.77
C PRO A 346 -8.79 -23.66 15.73
N HIS A 347 -8.46 -22.65 16.55
CA HIS A 347 -7.11 -22.12 16.70
C HIS A 347 -6.10 -23.26 16.89
N ALA A 348 -5.14 -23.35 15.96
CA ALA A 348 -3.95 -24.17 16.16
C ALA A 348 -3.22 -23.65 17.41
N ARG A 349 -2.98 -24.55 18.37
CA ARG A 349 -2.24 -24.24 19.60
C ARG A 349 -0.89 -23.60 19.25
N PRO A 350 -0.43 -22.60 20.03
CA PRO A 350 0.89 -22.04 19.84
C PRO A 350 1.96 -23.14 19.98
N PRO A 351 3.09 -23.04 19.26
CA PRO A 351 4.18 -23.98 19.39
C PRO A 351 4.69 -23.96 20.84
N ARG A 352 4.77 -25.15 21.45
CA ARG A 352 5.46 -25.33 22.73
C ARG A 352 6.95 -25.10 22.46
N TYR A 353 7.48 -23.98 22.95
CA TYR A 353 8.92 -23.87 23.14
C TYR A 353 9.31 -24.82 24.27
N SER A 354 10.13 -25.83 23.95
CA SER A 354 10.78 -26.64 24.97
C SER A 354 11.84 -25.78 25.66
N GLU A 355 11.62 -25.45 26.92
CA GLU A 355 12.72 -25.07 27.81
C GLU A 355 13.60 -26.30 28.03
N ALA A 356 14.73 -26.33 27.34
CA ALA A 356 15.88 -27.12 27.71
C ALA A 356 17.10 -26.20 27.69
N GLU A 357 17.83 -26.22 28.81
CA GLU A 357 19.17 -25.64 29.03
C GLU A 357 19.25 -24.14 29.36
N ARG A 358 18.88 -23.79 30.60
CA ARG A 358 19.87 -23.38 31.61
C ARG A 358 19.33 -23.39 33.04
#